data_AF-A0A1B2IYF7-F1
#
_entry.id   AF-A0A1B2IYF7-F1
#
_cell.length_a   1.000
_cell.length_b   1.000
_cell.length_c   1.000
_cell.angle_alpha   90.00
_cell.angle_beta   90.00
_cell.angle_gamma   90.00
#
_symmetry.space_group_name_H-M   'P 1'
#
loop_
_entity.id
_entity.type
_entity.pdbx_description
1 polymer ?
#
loop_
_entity_poly.entity_id
_entity_poly.type
_entity_poly.pdbx_seq_one_letter_code
_entity_poly.pdbx_strand_id
1 'polypeptide(L)'
;MHGLIVIPLAPYIFAKPMGTKDDVLPPYGVGFVTQIYQQARDEAIVLMPTRSQFIDHVYWPKDTRENVRTYLQHDYAWLNKKQIDADIDYWQQRENKQQCRPNPFWHVVSDYRIQRHLRRIKAYRRHHE
;
A
#
# COMPACT_ATOMS: atom_id res chain seq x y z
N MET A 1 -2.33 18.99 6.22
CA MET A 1 -1.54 17.92 6.85
C MET A 1 -1.18 16.95 5.75
N HIS A 2 0.12 16.73 5.52
CA HIS A 2 0.60 15.78 4.52
C HIS A 2 1.03 14.50 5.25
N GLY A 3 1.14 13.37 4.56
CA GLY A 3 1.58 12.13 5.19
C GLY A 3 1.84 11.04 4.16
N LEU A 4 2.33 9.89 4.64
CA LEU A 4 2.43 8.68 3.83
C LEU A 4 1.47 7.64 4.38
N ILE A 5 0.78 6.94 3.48
CA ILE A 5 -0.15 5.88 3.82
C ILE A 5 0.13 4.63 2.98
N VAL A 6 0.23 3.49 3.64
CA VAL A 6 0.29 2.20 2.94
C VAL A 6 -1.12 1.84 2.48
N ILE A 7 -1.31 1.70 1.17
CA ILE A 7 -2.60 1.43 0.56
C ILE A 7 -2.58 0.10 -0.20
N PRO A 8 -3.69 -0.65 -0.18
CA PRO A 8 -3.87 -1.78 -1.07
C PRO A 8 -4.02 -1.26 -2.50
N LEU A 9 -3.27 -1.83 -3.44
CA LEU A 9 -3.33 -1.47 -4.87
C LEU A 9 -4.34 -2.31 -5.66
N ALA A 10 -5.01 -3.24 -4.99
CA ALA A 10 -6.09 -4.05 -5.53
C ALA A 10 -7.06 -4.42 -4.39
N PRO A 11 -8.31 -4.83 -4.70
CA PRO A 11 -9.26 -5.24 -3.68
C PRO A 11 -8.79 -6.44 -2.85
N TYR A 12 -9.23 -6.53 -1.60
CA TYR A 12 -9.06 -7.71 -0.78
C TYR A 12 -9.87 -8.88 -1.35
N ILE A 13 -9.29 -10.08 -1.28
CA ILE A 13 -10.05 -11.32 -1.43
C ILE A 13 -10.34 -11.76 0.00
N PHE A 14 -11.60 -11.88 0.41
CA PHE A 14 -11.92 -12.30 1.79
C PHE A 14 -11.98 -13.83 1.94
N ALA A 15 -12.07 -14.54 0.82
CA ALA A 15 -11.97 -15.99 0.75
C ALA A 15 -10.56 -16.41 0.34
N LYS A 16 -10.11 -17.60 0.75
CA LYS A 16 -8.84 -18.19 0.29
C LYS A 16 -9.05 -18.85 -1.07
N PRO A 17 -8.60 -18.26 -2.20
CA PRO A 17 -8.88 -18.79 -3.52
C PRO A 17 -7.87 -19.91 -3.89
N MET A 18 -7.59 -20.82 -2.97
CA MET A 18 -6.51 -21.82 -2.96
C MET A 18 -5.12 -21.22 -2.65
N GLY A 19 -4.66 -21.38 -1.39
CA GLY A 19 -3.25 -21.14 -1.03
C GLY A 19 -3.00 -20.45 0.32
N THR A 20 -1.92 -19.66 0.38
CA THR A 20 -1.35 -19.06 1.59
C THR A 20 -1.99 -17.71 1.95
N LYS A 21 -1.59 -17.12 3.08
CA LYS A 21 -2.04 -15.77 3.51
C LYS A 21 -1.77 -14.70 2.44
N ASP A 22 -0.73 -14.87 1.63
CA ASP A 22 -0.36 -13.95 0.55
C ASP A 22 -1.30 -14.03 -0.65
N ASP A 23 -2.12 -15.08 -0.77
CA ASP A 23 -3.11 -15.21 -1.84
C ASP A 23 -4.38 -14.41 -1.59
N VAL A 24 -4.59 -13.98 -0.34
CA VAL A 24 -5.76 -13.25 0.15
C VAL A 24 -5.48 -11.74 0.15
N LEU A 25 -4.22 -11.36 0.45
CA LEU A 25 -3.80 -9.98 0.57
C LEU A 25 -3.44 -9.37 -0.79
N PRO A 26 -3.85 -8.13 -1.07
CA PRO A 26 -3.46 -7.45 -2.29
C PRO A 26 -1.97 -7.04 -2.27
N PRO A 27 -1.41 -6.65 -3.43
CA PRO A 27 -0.20 -5.85 -3.46
C PRO A 27 -0.43 -4.52 -2.74
N TYR A 28 0.62 -3.98 -2.10
CA TYR A 28 0.58 -2.69 -1.40
C TYR A 28 1.61 -1.72 -1.97
N GLY A 29 1.29 -0.43 -1.89
CA GLY A 29 2.20 0.67 -2.18
C GLY A 29 2.02 1.81 -1.18
N VAL A 30 2.84 2.85 -1.29
CA VAL A 30 2.75 4.04 -0.43
C VAL A 30 2.17 5.22 -1.20
N GLY A 31 1.03 5.71 -0.75
CA GLY A 31 0.42 6.93 -1.24
C GLY A 31 0.87 8.16 -0.44
N PHE A 32 0.97 9.29 -1.13
CA PHE A 32 1.13 10.60 -0.49
C PHE A 32 -0.24 11.17 -0.16
N VAL A 33 -0.47 11.43 1.12
CA VAL A 33 -1.70 12.01 1.64
C VAL A 33 -1.62 13.52 1.46
N THR A 34 -2.54 14.08 0.68
CA THR A 34 -2.69 15.52 0.49
C THR A 34 -3.69 16.15 1.46
N GLN A 35 -4.72 15.39 1.84
CA GLN A 35 -5.82 15.83 2.70
C GLN A 35 -6.29 14.68 3.58
N ILE A 36 -6.71 15.03 4.80
CA ILE A 36 -7.28 14.10 5.77
C ILE A 36 -8.63 14.68 6.19
N TYR A 37 -9.67 13.89 6.04
CA TYR A 37 -11.01 14.22 6.51
C TYR A 37 -11.32 13.34 7.70
N GLN A 38 -11.69 13.98 8.82
CA GLN A 38 -12.18 13.26 9.98
C GLN A 38 -13.69 13.08 9.82
N GLN A 39 -14.14 11.84 9.93
CA GLN A 39 -15.56 11.52 9.89
C GLN A 39 -16.03 11.06 11.28
N ALA A 40 -17.28 11.39 11.64
CA ALA A 40 -17.89 10.88 12.85
C ALA A 40 -17.93 9.35 12.83
N ARG A 41 -17.73 8.72 13.99
CA ARG A 41 -17.58 7.26 14.09
C ARG A 41 -18.81 6.51 13.58
N ASP A 42 -19.96 7.08 13.86
CA ASP A 42 -21.31 6.66 13.55
C ASP A 42 -21.58 6.71 12.04
N GLU A 43 -21.01 7.67 11.32
CA GLU A 43 -21.07 7.72 9.86
C GLU A 43 -20.00 6.85 9.18
N ALA A 44 -18.87 6.59 9.84
CA ALA A 44 -17.79 5.76 9.32
C ALA A 44 -18.08 4.24 9.34
N ILE A 45 -19.13 3.80 10.06
CA ILE A 45 -19.52 2.37 10.20
C ILE A 45 -19.82 1.70 8.84
N VAL A 46 -20.26 2.45 7.84
CA VAL A 46 -20.55 1.91 6.49
C VAL A 46 -19.30 1.73 5.64
N LEU A 47 -18.15 2.26 6.06
CA LEU A 47 -16.88 2.11 5.35
C LEU A 47 -16.16 0.85 5.84
N MET A 48 -15.68 0.01 4.91
CA MET A 48 -14.86 -1.14 5.30
C MET A 48 -13.52 -0.66 5.87
N PRO A 49 -13.16 -1.06 7.10
CA PRO A 49 -11.87 -0.72 7.66
C PRO A 49 -10.75 -1.41 6.87
N THR A 50 -9.80 -0.62 6.38
CA THR A 50 -8.57 -1.14 5.76
C THR A 50 -7.44 -1.22 6.78
N ARG A 51 -6.57 -2.22 6.65
CA ARG A 51 -5.32 -2.28 7.42
C ARG A 51 -4.26 -1.45 6.70
N SER A 52 -4.32 -0.13 6.91
CA SER A 52 -3.36 0.82 6.36
C SER A 52 -2.52 1.42 7.48
N GLN A 53 -1.20 1.50 7.29
CA GLN A 53 -0.31 2.23 8.18
C GLN A 53 -0.16 3.65 7.66
N PHE A 54 -0.28 4.63 8.55
CA PHE A 54 -0.21 6.06 8.25
C PHE A 54 0.89 6.70 9.08
N ILE A 55 1.77 7.47 8.44
CA ILE A 55 2.79 8.28 9.10
C ILE A 55 2.64 9.74 8.68
N ASP A 56 2.57 10.62 9.67
CA ASP A 56 2.41 12.05 9.44
C ASP A 56 3.70 12.71 8.92
N HIS A 57 3.55 13.77 8.13
CA HIS A 57 4.64 14.56 7.55
C HIS A 57 5.60 15.17 8.56
N VAL A 58 5.22 15.38 9.82
CA VAL A 58 6.18 15.85 10.82
C VAL A 58 7.29 14.82 11.08
N TYR A 59 7.02 13.54 10.85
CA TYR A 59 7.94 12.44 11.18
C TYR A 59 8.73 11.93 9.97
N TRP A 60 8.07 11.56 8.88
CA TRP A 60 8.72 10.78 7.82
C TRP A 60 9.80 11.49 6.96
N PRO A 61 9.78 12.82 6.73
CA PRO A 61 10.81 13.49 5.93
C PRO A 61 12.15 13.66 6.64
N LYS A 62 12.13 13.79 7.97
CA LYS A 62 13.32 14.06 8.80
C LYS A 62 13.90 12.80 9.43
N ASP A 63 13.13 11.71 9.43
CA ASP A 63 13.56 10.44 9.99
C ASP A 63 14.38 9.64 8.96
N THR A 64 15.17 8.70 9.48
CA THR A 64 15.96 7.82 8.63
C THR A 64 15.03 6.93 7.80
N ARG A 65 15.45 6.61 6.55
CA ARG A 65 14.72 5.67 5.70
C ARG A 65 14.43 4.36 6.44
N GLU A 66 15.36 3.88 7.26
CA GLU A 66 15.22 2.65 8.03
C GLU A 66 14.10 2.71 9.08
N ASN A 67 13.91 3.85 9.74
CA ASN A 67 12.84 4.02 10.74
C ASN A 67 11.46 4.12 10.08
N VAL A 68 11.32 4.93 9.02
CA VAL A 68 10.08 5.02 8.23
C VAL A 68 9.72 3.66 7.63
N ARG A 69 10.74 2.95 7.13
CA ARG A 69 10.62 1.60 6.62
C ARG A 69 10.12 0.64 7.69
N THR A 70 10.73 0.62 8.88
CA THR A 70 10.34 -0.27 9.97
C THR A 70 8.88 -0.04 10.38
N TYR A 71 8.45 1.21 10.42
CA TYR A 71 7.09 1.59 10.75
C TYR A 71 6.07 1.16 9.67
N LEU A 72 6.35 1.45 8.39
CA LEU A 72 5.44 1.18 7.27
C LEU A 72 5.50 -0.25 6.71
N GLN A 73 6.44 -1.09 7.17
CA GLN A 73 6.62 -2.45 6.65
C GLN A 73 6.16 -3.56 7.60
N HIS A 74 5.68 -3.20 8.79
CA HIS A 74 5.30 -4.20 9.79
C HIS A 74 4.23 -5.14 9.22
N ASP A 75 4.45 -6.45 9.36
CA ASP A 75 3.59 -7.56 8.88
C ASP A 75 3.40 -7.77 7.36
N TYR A 76 4.17 -7.11 6.50
CA TYR A 76 4.08 -7.35 5.05
C TYR A 76 5.02 -8.46 4.55
N ALA A 77 4.58 -9.19 3.52
CA ALA A 77 5.42 -10.14 2.78
C ALA A 77 6.62 -9.43 2.11
N TRP A 78 7.70 -10.18 1.85
CA TRP A 78 8.96 -9.63 1.36
C TRP A 78 8.83 -8.73 0.11
N LEU A 79 8.02 -9.15 -0.89
CA LEU A 79 7.76 -8.36 -2.09
C LEU A 79 7.03 -7.05 -1.80
N ASN A 80 6.06 -7.05 -0.88
CA ASN A 80 5.38 -5.84 -0.43
C ASN A 80 6.36 -4.91 0.30
N LYS A 81 7.23 -5.47 1.16
CA LYS A 81 8.28 -4.69 1.81
C LYS A 81 9.18 -3.99 0.78
N LYS A 82 9.62 -4.69 -0.26
CA LYS A 82 10.50 -4.09 -1.27
C LYS A 82 9.81 -2.99 -2.09
N GLN A 83 8.53 -3.16 -2.41
CA GLN A 83 7.74 -2.13 -3.08
C GLN A 83 7.53 -0.90 -2.20
N ILE A 84 7.13 -1.10 -0.94
CA ILE A 84 6.98 -0.02 0.06
C ILE A 84 8.30 0.74 0.25
N ASP A 85 9.44 0.03 0.31
CA ASP A 85 10.76 0.67 0.41
C ASP A 85 11.09 1.56 -0.79
N ALA A 86 10.75 1.12 -2.01
CA ALA A 86 10.94 1.91 -3.22
C ALA A 86 10.03 3.16 -3.24
N ASP A 87 8.79 3.03 -2.76
CA ASP A 87 7.86 4.15 -2.71
C ASP A 87 8.29 5.18 -1.63
N ILE A 88 8.77 4.73 -0.46
CA ILE A 88 9.32 5.62 0.59
C ILE A 88 10.49 6.42 0.03
N ASP A 89 11.43 5.75 -0.65
CA ASP A 89 12.59 6.38 -1.26
C ASP A 89 12.17 7.45 -2.28
N TYR A 90 11.19 7.13 -3.15
CA TYR A 90 10.62 8.09 -4.08
C TYR A 90 10.03 9.32 -3.39
N TRP A 91 9.22 9.12 -2.34
CA TRP A 91 8.58 10.24 -1.62
C TRP A 91 9.59 11.09 -0.85
N GLN A 92 10.59 10.50 -0.19
CA GLN A 92 11.63 11.22 0.53
C GLN A 92 12.50 12.06 -0.40
N GLN A 93 12.89 11.52 -1.55
CA GLN A 93 13.66 12.29 -2.52
C GLN A 93 12.81 13.43 -3.14
N ARG A 94 11.52 13.16 -3.42
CA ARG A 94 10.59 14.17 -3.96
C ARG A 94 10.36 15.33 -2.99
N GLU A 95 10.23 15.05 -1.69
CA GLU A 95 10.10 16.06 -0.65
C GLU A 95 11.37 16.92 -0.52
N ASN A 96 12.54 16.29 -0.66
CA ASN A 96 13.83 16.97 -0.69
C ASN A 96 14.12 17.73 -2.00
N LYS A 97 13.09 17.95 -2.84
CA LYS A 97 13.15 18.68 -4.12
C LYS A 97 14.19 18.13 -5.10
N GLN A 98 14.54 16.86 -4.99
CA GLN A 98 15.41 16.20 -5.96
C GLN A 98 14.61 15.86 -7.23
N GLN A 99 15.29 15.78 -8.38
CA GLN A 99 14.67 15.26 -9.60
C GLN A 99 14.46 13.76 -9.45
N CYS A 100 13.26 13.36 -9.03
CA CYS A 100 12.93 11.97 -8.74
C CYS A 100 12.05 11.40 -9.84
N ARG A 101 12.52 10.36 -10.51
CA ARG A 101 11.72 9.58 -11.45
C ARG A 101 11.20 8.33 -10.74
N PRO A 102 9.93 7.95 -10.95
CA PRO A 102 9.43 6.66 -10.49
C PRO A 102 10.33 5.54 -11.00
N ASN A 103 10.63 4.55 -10.16
CA ASN A 103 11.46 3.43 -10.58
C ASN A 103 10.68 2.56 -11.58
N PRO A 104 11.09 2.47 -12.85
CA PRO A 104 10.32 1.77 -13.88
C PRO A 104 10.23 0.26 -13.63
N PHE A 105 11.25 -0.33 -12.97
CA PHE A 105 11.21 -1.72 -12.58
C PHE A 105 10.09 -1.98 -11.58
N TRP A 106 9.98 -1.15 -10.54
CA TRP A 106 8.93 -1.30 -9.54
C TRP A 106 7.55 -1.01 -10.10
N HIS A 107 7.41 -0.12 -11.08
CA HIS A 107 6.16 0.09 -11.79
C HIS A 107 5.68 -1.19 -12.49
N VAL A 108 6.57 -1.82 -13.30
CA VAL A 108 6.24 -3.06 -14.03
C VAL A 108 5.93 -4.21 -13.06
N VAL A 109 6.71 -4.35 -11.99
CA VAL A 109 6.47 -5.38 -10.97
C VAL A 109 5.12 -5.15 -10.28
N SER A 110 4.80 -3.91 -9.94
CA SER A 110 3.53 -3.55 -9.29
C SER A 110 2.33 -3.86 -10.19
N ASP A 111 2.39 -3.43 -11.45
CA ASP A 111 1.33 -3.67 -12.44
C ASP A 111 1.09 -5.17 -12.64
N TYR A 112 2.17 -5.95 -12.81
CA TYR A 112 2.06 -7.39 -12.95
C TYR A 112 1.36 -8.03 -11.75
N ARG A 113 1.73 -7.62 -10.53
CA ARG A 113 1.14 -8.14 -9.28
C ARG A 113 -0.32 -7.77 -9.15
N ILE A 114 -0.69 -6.53 -9.49
CA ILE A 114 -2.10 -6.07 -9.52
C ILE A 114 -2.90 -6.93 -10.50
N GLN A 115 -2.43 -7.07 -11.74
CA GLN A 115 -3.13 -7.84 -12.77
C GLN A 115 -3.25 -9.32 -12.42
N ARG A 116 -2.23 -9.90 -11.77
CA ARG A 116 -2.30 -11.28 -11.26
C ARG A 116 -3.36 -11.40 -10.16
N HIS A 117 -3.45 -10.44 -9.25
CA HIS A 117 -4.45 -10.42 -8.17
C HIS A 117 -5.88 -10.26 -8.70
N LEU A 118 -6.09 -9.36 -9.65
CA LEU A 118 -7.39 -9.16 -10.30
C LEU A 118 -7.86 -10.41 -11.05
N ARG A 119 -6.94 -11.13 -11.73
CA ARG A 119 -7.26 -12.41 -12.37
C ARG A 119 -7.74 -13.46 -11.37
N ARG A 120 -7.15 -13.51 -10.17
CA ARG A 120 -7.57 -14.40 -9.08
C ARG A 120 -8.95 -14.05 -8.55
N ILE A 121 -9.25 -12.76 -8.35
CA ILE A 121 -10.59 -12.29 -7.97
C ILE A 121 -11.63 -12.77 -9.01
N LYS A 122 -11.33 -12.59 -10.29
CA LYS A 122 -12.23 -13.00 -11.38
C LYS A 122 -12.44 -14.51 -11.40
N ALA A 123 -11.38 -15.30 -11.20
CA ALA A 123 -11.50 -16.76 -11.11
C ALA A 123 -12.33 -17.18 -9.89
N TYR A 124 -12.10 -16.57 -8.72
CA TYR A 124 -12.86 -16.85 -7.51
C TYR A 124 -14.37 -16.60 -7.70
N ARG A 125 -14.74 -15.44 -8.26
CA ARG A 125 -16.15 -15.10 -8.54
C ARG A 125 -16.82 -16.12 -9.44
N ARG A 126 -16.17 -16.54 -10.53
CA ARG A 126 -16.70 -17.56 -11.45
C ARG A 126 -16.98 -18.93 -10.80
N HIS A 127 -16.30 -19.26 -9.71
CA HIS A 127 -16.49 -20.54 -9.01
C HIS A 127 -17.55 -20.47 -7.89
N HIS A 128 -18.00 -19.28 -7.51
CA HIS A 128 -18.90 -19.04 -6.37
C HIS A 128 -20.16 -18.22 -6.76
N GLU A 129 -20.34 -17.97 -8.06
CA GLU A 129 -21.57 -17.51 -8.72
C GLU A 129 -22.22 -18.71 -9.39
#